data_AF-A0A3A6HHW4-F1
#
_entry.id   AF-A0A3A6HHW4-F1
#
_cell.length_a   1.000
_cell.length_b   1.000
_cell.length_c   1.000
_cell.angle_alpha   90.00
_cell.angle_beta   90.00
_cell.angle_gamma   90.00
#
_symmetry.space_group_name_H-M   'P 1'
#
loop_
_entity.id
_entity.type
_entity.pdbx_description
1 polymer ?
#
loop_
_entity_poly.entity_id
_entity_poly.type
_entity_poly.pdbx_seq_one_letter_code
_entity_poly.pdbx_strand_id
1 'polypeptide(L)'
;MHDYRNQRDRADHQVDLETMREMEEVVPMNLYERKSLHSWVYHGNDPEKNPWGYCDRDGWMLDYIQAYRRHHGYEYKIIYKITEE
;
A
#
# COMPACT_ATOMS: atom_id res chain seq x y z
N MET A 1 7.07 3.02 33.39
CA MET A 1 6.96 3.40 31.97
C MET A 1 6.33 2.21 31.28
N HIS A 2 5.12 2.36 30.72
CA HIS A 2 4.53 1.30 29.91
C HIS A 2 5.18 1.35 28.53
N ASP A 3 5.85 0.28 28.14
CA ASP A 3 6.31 0.09 26.78
C ASP A 3 5.09 -0.06 25.87
N TYR A 4 4.61 1.04 25.29
CA TYR A 4 3.61 1.07 24.21
C TYR A 4 4.22 0.58 22.87
N ARG A 5 5.25 -0.26 22.91
CA ARG A 5 5.82 -0.88 21.70
C ARG A 5 5.00 -2.12 21.38
N ASN A 6 4.18 -2.00 20.33
CA ASN A 6 3.54 -3.08 19.60
C ASN A 6 2.47 -3.90 20.35
N GLN A 7 1.40 -3.23 20.80
CA GLN A 7 0.10 -3.89 20.85
C GLN A 7 -0.74 -3.39 19.66
N ARG A 8 -0.29 -3.72 18.44
CA ARG A 8 -1.19 -3.68 17.30
C ARG A 8 -2.05 -4.94 17.42
N ASP A 9 -3.33 -4.75 17.69
CA ASP A 9 -4.17 -5.87 18.05
C ASP A 9 -4.53 -6.71 16.81
N ARG A 10 -5.10 -7.88 17.03
CA ARG A 10 -5.49 -8.77 15.95
C ARG A 10 -6.56 -8.16 15.04
N ALA A 11 -7.34 -7.21 15.55
CA ALA A 11 -8.38 -6.53 14.79
C ALA A 11 -7.77 -5.51 13.81
N ASP A 12 -6.80 -4.72 14.26
CA ASP A 12 -6.05 -3.80 13.39
C ASP A 12 -5.38 -4.53 12.23
N HIS A 13 -4.80 -5.70 12.49
CA HIS A 13 -4.18 -6.52 11.44
C HIS A 13 -5.22 -7.13 10.48
N GLN A 14 -6.40 -7.47 10.97
CA GLN A 14 -7.50 -7.96 10.12
C GLN A 14 -8.01 -6.85 9.19
N VAL A 15 -8.11 -5.62 9.68
CA VAL A 15 -8.44 -4.45 8.86
C VAL A 15 -7.40 -4.25 7.76
N ASP A 16 -6.10 -4.31 8.07
CA ASP A 16 -5.06 -4.19 7.05
C ASP A 16 -5.18 -5.27 5.95
N LEU A 17 -5.51 -6.50 6.33
CA LEU A 17 -5.68 -7.60 5.39
C LEU A 17 -6.90 -7.39 4.49
N GLU A 18 -7.96 -6.77 5.01
CA GLU A 18 -9.15 -6.40 4.24
C GLU A 18 -8.84 -5.25 3.28
N THR A 19 -8.25 -4.17 3.78
CA THR A 19 -7.81 -3.04 2.94
C THR A 19 -6.84 -3.49 1.85
N MET A 20 -5.90 -4.39 2.17
CA MET A 20 -5.00 -4.96 1.17
C MET A 20 -5.77 -5.66 0.05
N ARG A 21 -6.77 -6.48 0.37
CA ARG A 21 -7.58 -7.20 -0.63
C ARG A 21 -8.39 -6.23 -1.48
N GLU A 22 -8.99 -5.21 -0.88
CA GLU A 22 -9.71 -4.16 -1.61
C GLU A 22 -8.78 -3.46 -2.61
N MET A 23 -7.56 -3.09 -2.17
CA MET A 23 -6.56 -2.52 -3.07
C MET A 23 -6.22 -3.46 -4.23
N GLU A 24 -6.04 -4.75 -3.98
CA GLU A 24 -5.76 -5.74 -5.04
C GLU A 24 -6.88 -5.89 -6.08
N GLU A 25 -8.12 -5.63 -5.68
CA GLU A 25 -9.29 -5.66 -6.57
C GLU A 25 -9.41 -4.39 -7.42
N VAL A 26 -9.15 -3.22 -6.83
CA VAL A 26 -9.42 -1.92 -7.49
C VAL A 26 -8.19 -1.31 -8.16
N VAL A 27 -6.99 -1.65 -7.72
CA VAL A 27 -5.73 -1.11 -8.27
C VAL A 27 -5.10 -2.15 -9.17
N PRO A 28 -4.92 -1.88 -10.47
CA PRO A 28 -4.13 -2.75 -11.34
C PRO A 28 -2.71 -2.81 -10.81
N MET A 29 -2.23 -4.00 -10.43
CA MET A 29 -0.89 -4.21 -9.89
C MET A 29 -0.15 -5.27 -10.71
N ASN A 30 1.16 -5.08 -10.86
CA ASN A 30 2.03 -6.16 -11.33
C ASN A 30 2.39 -7.14 -10.19
N LEU A 31 3.00 -8.27 -10.53
CA LEU A 31 3.34 -9.31 -9.55
C LEU A 31 4.28 -8.81 -8.44
N TYR A 32 5.21 -7.91 -8.75
CA TYR A 32 6.17 -7.38 -7.78
C TYR A 32 5.52 -6.39 -6.82
N GLU A 33 4.64 -5.53 -7.33
CA GLU A 33 3.81 -4.62 -6.52
C GLU A 33 2.97 -5.41 -5.53
N ARG A 34 2.24 -6.43 -6.02
CA ARG A 34 1.42 -7.32 -5.19
C ARG A 34 2.24 -8.01 -4.10
N LYS A 35 3.35 -8.65 -4.46
CA LYS A 35 4.22 -9.33 -3.48
C LYS A 35 4.78 -8.37 -2.43
N SER A 36 5.14 -7.16 -2.84
CA SER A 36 5.69 -6.15 -1.93
C SER A 36 4.64 -5.64 -0.96
N LEU A 37 3.40 -5.42 -1.42
CA LEU A 37 2.27 -5.06 -0.57
C LEU A 37 1.94 -6.17 0.43
N HIS A 38 1.87 -7.42 -0.01
CA HIS A 38 1.67 -8.56 0.88
C HIS A 38 2.76 -8.65 1.95
N SER A 39 4.03 -8.46 1.58
CA SER A 39 5.13 -8.44 2.54
C SER A 39 4.96 -7.30 3.54
N TRP A 40 4.62 -6.09 3.08
CA TRP A 40 4.38 -4.94 3.94
C TRP A 40 3.30 -5.21 4.99
N VAL A 41 2.15 -5.70 4.56
CA VAL A 41 1.00 -6.02 5.43
C VAL A 41 1.29 -7.19 6.35
N TYR A 42 1.99 -8.23 5.87
CA TYR A 42 2.41 -9.37 6.68
C TYR A 42 3.28 -8.94 7.88
N HIS A 43 4.10 -7.90 7.73
CA HIS A 43 4.89 -7.34 8.82
C HIS A 43 4.09 -6.40 9.74
N GLY A 44 2.76 -6.38 9.61
CA GLY A 44 1.86 -5.62 10.45
C GLY A 44 1.86 -4.13 10.14
N ASN A 45 1.98 -3.77 8.85
CA ASN A 45 1.92 -2.38 8.41
C ASN A 45 0.66 -2.08 7.61
N ASP A 46 0.21 -0.84 7.72
CA ASP A 46 -1.01 -0.32 7.11
C ASP A 46 -0.83 -0.09 5.59
N PRO A 47 -1.66 -0.70 4.73
CA PRO A 47 -1.63 -0.51 3.27
C PRO A 47 -1.80 0.94 2.80
N GLU A 48 -2.51 1.77 3.57
CA GLU A 48 -2.74 3.20 3.24
C GLU A 48 -1.56 4.09 3.64
N LYS A 49 -0.51 3.51 4.24
CA LYS A 49 0.73 4.21 4.58
C LYS A 49 1.89 3.73 3.74
N ASN A 50 2.99 4.48 3.78
CA ASN A 50 4.20 4.09 3.09
C ASN A 50 5.47 4.37 3.93
N PRO A 51 6.53 3.57 3.77
CA PRO A 51 7.76 3.74 4.54
C PRO A 51 8.63 4.92 4.07
N TRP A 52 8.30 5.54 2.94
CA TRP A 52 9.13 6.58 2.31
C TRP A 52 8.69 8.01 2.66
N GLY A 53 7.56 8.18 3.34
CA GLY A 53 6.99 9.49 3.65
C GLY A 53 6.56 10.26 2.40
N TYR A 54 6.20 9.56 1.32
CA TYR A 54 5.67 10.24 0.14
C TYR A 54 4.25 10.74 0.39
N CYS A 55 4.02 11.99 0.03
CA CYS A 55 2.72 12.65 0.04
C CYS A 55 2.37 13.14 -1.38
N ASP A 56 1.08 13.35 -1.61
CA ASP A 56 0.57 14.05 -2.78
C ASP A 56 0.82 15.58 -2.69
N ARG A 57 0.25 16.33 -3.65
CA ARG A 57 0.42 17.79 -3.71
C ARG A 57 -0.29 18.55 -2.59
N ASP A 58 -1.32 17.95 -2.00
CA ASP A 58 -2.11 18.54 -0.93
C ASP A 58 -1.57 18.13 0.46
N GLY A 59 -0.54 17.30 0.49
CA GLY A 59 0.13 16.84 1.70
C GLY A 59 -0.44 15.55 2.29
N TRP A 60 -1.40 14.90 1.61
CA TRP A 60 -1.93 13.62 2.03
C TRP A 60 -0.93 12.50 1.72
N MET A 61 -0.75 11.60 2.68
CA MET A 61 0.16 10.47 2.50
C MET A 61 -0.34 9.56 1.37
N LEU A 62 0.59 9.17 0.49
CA LEU A 62 0.29 8.20 -0.55
C LEU A 62 0.10 6.81 0.05
N ASP A 63 -0.79 6.01 -0.54
CA ASP A 63 -0.89 4.59 -0.22
C ASP A 63 0.41 3.85 -0.59
N TYR A 64 0.58 2.64 -0.07
CA TYR A 64 1.81 1.86 -0.27
C TYR A 64 2.16 1.67 -1.75
N ILE A 65 1.17 1.46 -2.62
CA ILE A 65 1.39 1.16 -4.04
C ILE A 65 1.78 2.41 -4.81
N GLN A 66 1.08 3.52 -4.60
CA GLN A 66 1.43 4.83 -5.16
C GLN A 66 2.87 5.20 -4.77
N ALA A 67 3.20 5.03 -3.49
CA ALA A 67 4.52 5.34 -2.95
C ALA A 67 5.60 4.36 -3.48
N TYR A 68 5.30 3.07 -3.58
CA TYR A 68 6.17 2.05 -4.17
C TYR A 68 6.51 2.43 -5.62
N ARG A 69 5.51 2.83 -6.39
CA ARG A 69 5.71 3.24 -7.78
C ARG A 69 6.60 4.46 -7.92
N ARG A 70 6.36 5.45 -7.06
CA ARG A 70 7.19 6.65 -6.98
C ARG A 70 8.63 6.31 -6.61
N HIS A 71 8.82 5.42 -5.62
CA HIS A 71 10.13 5.00 -5.14
C HIS A 71 10.96 4.31 -6.24
N HIS A 72 10.32 3.42 -7.00
CA HIS A 72 10.96 2.66 -8.07
C HIS A 72 11.02 3.41 -9.41
N GLY A 73 10.62 4.69 -9.44
CA GLY A 73 10.71 5.52 -10.63
C GLY A 73 9.80 5.07 -11.76
N TYR A 74 8.72 4.34 -11.47
CA TYR A 74 7.67 4.17 -12.47
C TYR A 74 7.11 5.55 -12.78
N GLU A 75 7.34 6.05 -14.01
CA GLU A 75 6.55 7.17 -14.51
C GLU A 75 5.07 6.81 -14.30
N TYR A 76 4.24 7.78 -13.90
CA TYR A 76 2.77 7.65 -13.83
C TYR A 76 2.16 7.42 -15.24
N LYS A 77 2.76 6.58 -16.07
CA LYS A 77 2.10 5.86 -17.14
C LYS A 77 1.17 4.87 -16.46
N ILE A 78 0.01 5.40 -16.11
CA ILE A 78 -1.18 4.65 -15.77
C ILE A 78 -1.21 3.48 -16.75
N ILE A 79 -0.98 2.26 -16.25
CA ILE A 79 -1.28 1.04 -16.98
C ILE A 79 -2.80 0.99 -16.95
N TYR A 80 -3.45 1.88 -17.71
CA TYR A 80 -4.79 1.62 -18.16
C TYR A 80 -4.64 0.29 -18.89
N LYS A 81 -5.31 -0.74 -18.37
CA LYS A 81 -5.80 -1.75 -19.28
C LYS A 81 -6.67 -0.94 -20.25
N ILE A 82 -6.14 -0.64 -21.42
CA ILE A 82 -6.98 -0.32 -22.56
C ILE A 82 -7.81 -1.60 -22.68
N THR A 83 -9.02 -1.57 -22.13
CA THR A 83 -10.07 -2.40 -22.68
C THR A 83 -10.21 -1.88 -24.10
N GLU A 84 -9.55 -2.57 -25.03
CA GLU A 84 -9.89 -2.46 -26.43
C GLU A 84 -11.36 -2.85 -26.55
N GLU A 85 -12.14 -1.90 -27.08
CA GLU A 85 -13.52 -1.95 -27.60
C GLU A 85 -14.67 -2.35 -26.66
#